data_AF-A0A316P334-F1
#
_entry.id   AF-A0A316P334-F1
#
_cell.length_a   1.000
_cell.length_b   1.000
_cell.length_c   1.000
_cell.angle_alpha   90.00
_cell.angle_beta   90.00
_cell.angle_gamma   90.00
#
_symmetry.space_group_name_H-M   'P 1'
#
loop_
_entity.id
_entity.type
_entity.pdbx_description
1 polymer ?
#
loop_
_entity_poly.entity_id
_entity_poly.type
_entity_poly.pdbx_seq_one_letter_code
_entity_poly.pdbx_strand_id
1 'polypeptide(L)'
;MGRCALKKNDIVPLSPLASAVVWACLIFPVVFSSGDSNPLLLPAIVIATIAFALKLLQEYRCDGVVLKYAAAMFVLALIQLIGCFFVQDILSIRYVFYIVAITLFSCCFITNSLKPSANLIAGIGAIAILIRFIMYLFDNTTLESKNTLPGILVFVIAYMVFCHFRDCEEHGVGLGHYRIRIAVLLVSIILAIIMIDITKSRTALIVFAIIVILYLALAMTKPSSKALKIMFFALVILLFVGLYVYVNAKNFGWYDFLNNYSVRLFGKNIDSSRPALWAEALSSLDSHFILGLGTGAQPGGSFAGKSFHNTFLQLLVQNGIVGLVVFVATLGFLWIQISKNACSQTTFFSIAVFTGIIIYNCFECTLLCNKLALGFIEWLLIASASYSPTEQRERPKGLACRN
;
A
#
# COMPACT_ATOMS: atom_id res chain seq x y z
N MET A 1 0.95 -47.42 19.99
CA MET A 1 0.37 -46.12 20.37
C MET A 1 0.37 -45.22 19.15
N GLY A 2 -0.75 -45.20 18.42
CA GLY A 2 -0.92 -44.39 17.21
C GLY A 2 -1.05 -42.93 17.57
N ARG A 3 -0.15 -42.08 17.06
CA ARG A 3 -0.40 -40.63 17.02
C ARG A 3 -1.55 -40.42 16.06
N CYS A 4 -2.71 -40.08 16.62
CA CYS A 4 -3.84 -39.56 15.87
C CYS A 4 -3.36 -38.30 15.14
N ALA A 5 -2.95 -38.47 13.88
CA ALA A 5 -2.73 -37.37 12.96
C ALA A 5 -4.12 -36.77 12.69
N LEU A 6 -4.46 -35.74 13.47
CA LEU A 6 -5.59 -34.86 13.13
C LEU A 6 -5.40 -34.43 11.67
N LYS A 7 -6.33 -34.89 10.82
CA LYS A 7 -6.39 -34.48 9.42
C LYS A 7 -6.42 -32.95 9.38
N LYS A 8 -5.46 -32.39 8.66
CA LYS A 8 -5.27 -30.96 8.39
C LYS A 8 -6.34 -30.48 7.37
N ASN A 9 -7.61 -30.60 7.75
CA ASN A 9 -8.82 -30.22 7.01
C ASN A 9 -9.71 -29.50 8.04
N ASP A 10 -10.34 -28.35 7.87
CA ASP A 10 -10.50 -27.43 6.74
C ASP A 10 -10.58 -26.04 7.39
N ILE A 11 -9.59 -25.17 7.16
CA ILE A 11 -9.83 -23.74 7.43
C ILE A 11 -10.76 -23.32 6.31
N VAL A 12 -12.06 -23.26 6.59
CA VAL A 12 -13.04 -22.79 5.61
C VAL A 12 -12.75 -21.30 5.42
N PRO A 13 -12.21 -20.88 4.26
CA PRO A 13 -12.01 -19.46 4.01
C PRO A 13 -13.38 -18.77 4.16
N LEU A 14 -13.38 -17.57 4.74
CA LEU A 14 -14.56 -16.72 4.74
C LEU A 14 -15.15 -16.68 3.33
N SER A 15 -16.47 -16.74 3.25
CA SER A 15 -17.16 -16.81 1.97
C SER A 15 -16.69 -15.67 1.06
N PRO A 16 -16.61 -15.89 -0.27
CA PRO A 16 -16.26 -14.85 -1.22
C PRO A 16 -17.09 -13.56 -1.06
N LEU A 17 -18.32 -13.70 -0.53
CA LEU A 17 -19.18 -12.59 -0.15
C LEU A 17 -18.59 -11.72 0.96
N ALA A 18 -18.03 -12.29 2.02
CA ALA A 18 -17.41 -11.52 3.10
C ALA A 18 -16.19 -10.71 2.61
N SER A 19 -15.35 -11.30 1.75
CA SER A 19 -14.25 -10.58 1.11
C SER A 19 -14.73 -9.41 0.25
N ALA A 20 -15.87 -9.59 -0.43
CA ALA A 20 -16.47 -8.54 -1.24
C ALA A 20 -17.14 -7.44 -0.42
N VAL A 21 -17.73 -7.75 0.73
CA VAL A 21 -18.23 -6.73 1.66
C VAL A 21 -17.08 -5.87 2.15
N VAL A 22 -15.97 -6.47 2.60
CA VAL A 22 -14.76 -5.74 2.99
C VAL A 22 -14.27 -4.85 1.85
N TRP A 23 -14.21 -5.38 0.62
CA TRP A 23 -13.82 -4.61 -0.56
C TRP A 23 -14.77 -3.45 -0.86
N ALA A 24 -16.08 -3.66 -0.77
CA ALA A 24 -17.09 -2.62 -0.96
C ALA A 24 -16.97 -1.51 0.09
N CYS A 25 -16.66 -1.85 1.34
CA CYS A 25 -16.40 -0.86 2.39
C CYS A 25 -15.12 -0.06 2.11
N LEU A 26 -14.05 -0.70 1.63
CA LEU A 26 -12.78 -0.02 1.32
C LEU A 26 -12.86 0.86 0.08
N ILE A 27 -13.71 0.52 -0.88
CA ILE A 27 -13.90 1.31 -2.11
C ILE A 27 -15.00 2.37 -1.97
N PHE A 28 -15.80 2.32 -0.90
CA PHE A 28 -16.81 3.34 -0.59
C PHE A 28 -16.26 4.79 -0.67
N PRO A 29 -15.04 5.10 -0.20
CA PRO A 29 -14.43 6.41 -0.38
C PRO A 29 -14.18 6.83 -1.84
N VAL A 30 -14.05 5.90 -2.79
CA VAL A 30 -13.99 6.22 -4.23
C VAL A 30 -15.29 6.85 -4.70
N VAL A 31 -16.42 6.33 -4.20
CA VAL A 31 -17.74 6.79 -4.60
C VAL A 31 -18.11 8.07 -3.85
N PHE A 32 -17.90 8.09 -2.53
CA PHE A 32 -18.50 9.10 -1.66
C PHE A 32 -17.52 10.06 -0.99
N SER A 33 -16.19 9.89 -1.11
CA SER A 33 -15.28 10.82 -0.42
C SER A 33 -15.17 12.16 -1.16
N SER A 34 -15.58 13.21 -0.44
CA SER A 34 -15.16 14.60 -0.62
C SER A 34 -13.95 14.98 0.25
N GLY A 35 -13.21 14.00 0.80
CA GLY A 35 -12.02 14.24 1.62
C GLY A 35 -11.85 13.27 2.79
N ASP A 36 -10.71 13.38 3.47
CA ASP A 36 -10.21 12.51 4.56
C ASP A 36 -11.09 12.51 5.84
N SER A 37 -12.24 13.19 5.83
CA SER A 37 -13.07 13.48 7.01
C SER A 37 -14.35 12.65 7.12
N ASN A 38 -14.57 11.60 6.33
CA ASN A 38 -15.81 10.82 6.44
C ASN A 38 -15.89 10.08 7.81
N PRO A 39 -16.77 10.51 8.73
CA PRO A 39 -16.82 9.99 10.09
C PRO A 39 -17.29 8.54 10.17
N LEU A 40 -17.87 8.00 9.08
CA LEU A 40 -18.37 6.61 9.01
C LEU A 40 -17.29 5.60 8.61
N LEU A 41 -16.19 6.04 7.98
CA LEU A 41 -15.14 5.16 7.51
C LEU A 41 -14.36 4.51 8.66
N LEU A 42 -14.05 5.30 9.69
CA LEU A 42 -13.28 4.82 10.84
C LEU A 42 -14.05 3.79 11.67
N PRO A 43 -15.33 4.01 12.06
CA PRO A 43 -16.15 2.98 12.71
C PRO A 43 -16.30 1.72 11.87
N ALA A 44 -16.50 1.83 10.55
CA ALA A 44 -16.61 0.68 9.67
C ALA A 44 -15.32 -0.16 9.64
N ILE A 45 -14.16 0.50 9.55
CA ILE A 45 -12.84 -0.14 9.62
C ILE A 45 -12.62 -0.80 10.98
N VAL A 46 -12.99 -0.13 12.08
CA VAL A 46 -12.84 -0.64 13.45
C VAL A 46 -13.76 -1.84 13.70
N ILE A 47 -15.02 -1.78 13.27
CA ILE A 47 -15.97 -2.89 13.40
C ILE A 47 -15.50 -4.08 12.56
N ALA A 48 -15.07 -3.85 11.32
CA ALA A 48 -14.51 -4.90 10.47
C ALA A 48 -13.26 -5.52 11.12
N THR A 49 -12.38 -4.70 11.69
CA THR A 49 -11.17 -5.13 12.39
C THR A 49 -11.49 -5.97 13.64
N ILE A 50 -12.46 -5.55 14.47
CA ILE A 50 -12.83 -6.25 15.72
C ILE A 50 -13.52 -7.57 15.43
N ALA A 51 -14.55 -7.56 14.56
CA ALA A 51 -15.24 -8.78 14.15
C ALA A 51 -14.26 -9.80 13.57
N PHE A 52 -13.22 -9.30 12.90
CA PHE A 52 -12.18 -10.12 12.30
C PHE A 52 -11.15 -10.64 13.32
N ALA A 53 -10.69 -9.80 14.25
CA ALA A 53 -9.78 -10.20 15.32
C ALA A 53 -10.34 -11.34 16.17
N LEU A 54 -11.64 -11.28 16.47
CA LEU A 54 -12.37 -12.34 17.18
C LEU A 54 -12.35 -13.66 16.41
N LYS A 55 -12.45 -13.61 15.08
CA LYS A 55 -12.37 -14.80 14.22
C LYS A 55 -10.95 -15.37 14.15
N LEU A 56 -9.93 -14.50 14.07
CA LEU A 56 -8.52 -14.92 14.07
C LEU A 56 -8.13 -15.61 15.40
N LEU A 57 -8.67 -15.14 16.52
CA LEU A 57 -8.52 -15.77 17.85
C LEU A 57 -9.25 -17.13 17.95
N GLN A 58 -10.36 -17.31 17.24
CA GLN A 58 -11.13 -18.56 17.25
C GLN A 58 -10.51 -19.65 16.35
N GLU A 59 -9.83 -19.29 15.26
CA GLU A 59 -9.47 -20.25 14.20
C GLU A 59 -7.99 -20.69 14.14
N TYR A 60 -7.04 -20.04 14.82
CA TYR A 60 -5.61 -20.26 14.48
C TYR A 60 -4.67 -20.75 15.59
N ARG A 61 -3.93 -21.83 15.26
CA ARG A 61 -2.51 -22.01 15.57
C ARG A 61 -1.71 -21.13 14.60
N CYS A 62 -1.20 -19.98 15.05
CA CYS A 62 -0.58 -18.99 14.15
C CYS A 62 0.60 -19.53 13.33
N ASP A 63 0.54 -19.37 12.00
CA ASP A 63 1.70 -19.54 11.11
C ASP A 63 2.84 -18.61 11.57
N GLY A 64 4.07 -19.11 11.57
CA GLY A 64 5.26 -18.33 11.91
C GLY A 64 5.44 -17.07 11.05
N VAL A 65 4.90 -17.03 9.82
CA VAL A 65 4.90 -15.81 8.99
C VAL A 65 4.02 -14.72 9.62
N VAL A 66 2.79 -15.08 9.98
CA VAL A 66 1.80 -14.17 10.58
C VAL A 66 2.29 -13.68 11.93
N LEU A 67 2.85 -14.56 12.75
CA LEU A 67 3.37 -14.21 14.08
C LEU A 67 4.54 -13.22 13.98
N LYS A 68 5.48 -13.41 13.04
CA LYS A 68 6.60 -12.49 12.82
C LYS A 68 6.13 -11.11 12.36
N TYR A 69 5.18 -11.06 11.42
CA TYR A 69 4.58 -9.81 10.97
C TYR A 69 3.85 -9.09 12.12
N ALA A 70 2.97 -9.80 12.83
CA ALA A 70 2.20 -9.23 13.94
C ALA A 70 3.11 -8.75 15.08
N ALA A 71 4.17 -9.49 15.40
CA ALA A 71 5.16 -9.07 16.40
C ALA A 71 5.87 -7.78 15.98
N ALA A 72 6.32 -7.67 14.72
CA ALA A 72 6.97 -6.45 14.23
C ALA A 72 6.02 -5.24 14.26
N MET A 73 4.77 -5.42 13.86
CA MET A 73 3.76 -4.35 13.93
C MET A 73 3.37 -4.00 15.36
N PHE A 74 3.34 -4.97 16.28
CA PHE A 74 3.13 -4.72 17.71
C PHE A 74 4.26 -3.88 18.30
N VAL A 75 5.52 -4.18 17.95
CA VAL A 75 6.67 -3.35 18.34
C VAL A 75 6.52 -1.93 17.81
N LEU A 76 6.10 -1.76 16.55
CA LEU A 76 5.84 -0.43 15.98
C LEU A 76 4.71 0.31 16.72
N ALA A 77 3.62 -0.39 17.07
CA ALA A 77 2.51 0.17 17.86
C ALA A 77 2.99 0.61 19.25
N LEU A 78 3.86 -0.16 19.91
CA LEU A 78 4.41 0.18 21.21
C LEU A 78 5.32 1.40 21.13
N ILE A 79 6.19 1.49 20.11
CA ILE A 79 7.02 2.68 19.85
C ILE A 79 6.11 3.90 19.68
N GLN A 80 5.02 3.77 18.92
CA GLN A 80 4.08 4.87 18.73
C GLN A 80 3.35 5.24 20.02
N LEU A 81 2.94 4.25 20.83
CA LEU A 81 2.30 4.49 22.10
C LEU A 81 3.22 5.25 23.07
N ILE A 82 4.49 4.87 23.15
CA ILE A 82 5.50 5.59 23.93
C ILE A 82 5.62 7.03 23.40
N GLY A 83 5.71 7.21 22.08
CA GLY A 83 5.80 8.52 21.46
C GLY A 83 4.61 9.44 21.75
N CYS A 84 3.40 8.92 22.00
CA CYS A 84 2.25 9.74 22.36
C CYS A 84 2.46 10.51 23.68
N PHE A 85 3.27 9.96 24.61
CA PHE A 85 3.57 10.62 25.88
C PHE A 85 4.53 11.81 25.72
N PHE A 86 5.26 11.91 24.60
CA PHE A 86 6.19 13.03 24.35
C PHE A 86 5.47 14.27 23.80
N VAL A 87 4.48 14.09 22.90
CA VAL A 87 3.72 15.22 22.32
C VAL A 87 2.62 15.73 23.26
N GLN A 88 2.19 14.91 24.23
CA GLN A 88 1.08 15.20 25.14
C GLN A 88 -0.26 15.50 24.43
N ASP A 89 -0.43 15.04 23.20
CA ASP A 89 -1.70 15.11 22.47
C ASP A 89 -2.43 13.76 22.54
N ILE A 90 -3.55 13.73 23.26
CA ILE A 90 -4.37 12.52 23.41
C ILE A 90 -4.90 12.01 22.06
N LEU A 91 -5.10 12.89 21.07
CA LEU A 91 -5.60 12.48 19.75
C LEU A 91 -4.58 11.65 18.97
N SER A 92 -3.29 11.73 19.34
CA SER A 92 -2.23 10.96 18.71
C SER A 92 -2.31 9.45 18.97
N ILE A 93 -3.08 9.02 19.98
CA ILE A 93 -3.36 7.59 20.22
C ILE A 93 -4.06 6.91 19.03
N ARG A 94 -4.74 7.70 18.16
CA ARG A 94 -5.37 7.17 16.95
C ARG A 94 -4.39 6.42 16.04
N TYR A 95 -3.12 6.86 15.97
CA TYR A 95 -2.11 6.22 15.12
C TYR A 95 -1.76 4.80 15.63
N VAL A 96 -1.76 4.61 16.95
CA VAL A 96 -1.59 3.29 17.58
C VAL A 96 -2.75 2.38 17.19
N PHE A 97 -3.99 2.87 17.31
CA PHE A 97 -5.18 2.12 16.88
C PHE A 97 -5.15 1.78 15.39
N TYR A 98 -4.63 2.68 14.54
CA TYR A 98 -4.46 2.41 13.12
C TYR A 98 -3.48 1.27 12.85
N ILE A 99 -2.32 1.24 13.53
CA ILE A 99 -1.38 0.13 13.39
C ILE A 99 -2.03 -1.19 13.81
N VAL A 100 -2.73 -1.21 14.94
CA VAL A 100 -3.43 -2.42 15.40
C VAL A 100 -4.46 -2.87 14.36
N ALA A 101 -5.25 -1.95 13.82
CA ALA A 101 -6.24 -2.26 12.80
C ALA A 101 -5.63 -2.79 11.51
N ILE A 102 -4.59 -2.13 10.99
CA ILE A 102 -3.82 -2.57 9.83
C ILE A 102 -3.21 -3.96 10.05
N THR A 103 -2.71 -4.22 11.25
CA THR A 103 -2.09 -5.50 11.61
C THR A 103 -3.10 -6.62 11.51
N LEU A 104 -4.22 -6.48 12.21
CA LEU A 104 -5.30 -7.47 12.23
C LEU A 104 -5.88 -7.69 10.82
N PHE A 105 -6.09 -6.60 10.08
CA PHE A 105 -6.54 -6.61 8.70
C PHE A 105 -5.55 -7.33 7.77
N SER A 106 -4.25 -7.05 7.87
CA SER A 106 -3.25 -7.66 7.00
C SER A 106 -3.04 -9.14 7.31
N CYS A 107 -3.07 -9.52 8.60
CA CYS A 107 -2.92 -10.91 9.03
C CYS A 107 -3.89 -11.85 8.30
N CYS A 108 -5.10 -11.42 7.97
CA CYS A 108 -6.06 -12.30 7.33
C CYS A 108 -5.94 -12.49 5.83
N PHE A 109 -5.34 -11.53 5.15
CA PHE A 109 -4.95 -11.75 3.76
C PHE A 109 -3.65 -12.57 3.68
N ILE A 110 -2.74 -12.40 4.66
CA ILE A 110 -1.54 -13.24 4.77
C ILE A 110 -1.89 -14.71 5.03
N THR A 111 -2.94 -15.01 5.81
CA THR A 111 -3.42 -16.39 6.02
C THR A 111 -4.31 -16.93 4.89
N ASN A 112 -4.63 -16.11 3.88
CA ASN A 112 -5.66 -16.41 2.87
C ASN A 112 -7.03 -16.80 3.48
N SER A 113 -7.31 -16.33 4.70
CA SER A 113 -8.61 -16.52 5.36
C SER A 113 -9.74 -15.80 4.61
N LEU A 114 -9.40 -14.75 3.86
CA LEU A 114 -10.30 -14.02 2.97
C LEU A 114 -9.87 -14.27 1.52
N LYS A 115 -10.65 -15.06 0.77
CA LYS A 115 -10.40 -15.33 -0.65
C LYS A 115 -11.29 -14.44 -1.52
N PRO A 116 -10.77 -13.33 -2.08
CA PRO A 116 -11.54 -12.47 -2.96
C PRO A 116 -11.92 -13.20 -4.27
N SER A 117 -13.19 -13.10 -4.66
CA SER A 117 -13.66 -13.50 -5.99
C SER A 117 -13.26 -12.45 -7.00
N ALA A 118 -12.40 -12.81 -7.96
CA ALA A 118 -11.88 -11.88 -8.95
C ALA A 118 -12.98 -11.19 -9.78
N ASN A 119 -14.08 -11.91 -10.09
CA ASN A 119 -15.23 -11.33 -10.78
C ASN A 119 -15.94 -10.27 -9.93
N LEU A 120 -16.14 -10.55 -8.64
CA LEU A 120 -16.86 -9.67 -7.74
C LEU A 120 -16.03 -8.41 -7.41
N ILE A 121 -14.72 -8.58 -7.18
CA ILE A 121 -13.78 -7.47 -7.01
C ILE A 121 -13.74 -6.58 -8.25
N ALA A 122 -13.65 -7.18 -9.44
CA ALA A 122 -13.64 -6.43 -10.70
C ALA A 122 -14.97 -5.69 -10.95
N GLY A 123 -16.11 -6.33 -10.69
CA GLY A 123 -17.43 -5.71 -10.83
C GLY A 123 -17.64 -4.54 -9.88
N ILE A 124 -17.40 -4.74 -8.58
CA ILE A 124 -17.51 -3.68 -7.56
C ILE A 124 -16.53 -2.53 -7.87
N GLY A 125 -15.30 -2.86 -8.26
CA GLY A 125 -14.27 -1.89 -8.65
C GLY A 125 -14.71 -1.02 -9.84
N ALA A 126 -15.17 -1.66 -10.91
CA ALA A 126 -15.63 -0.97 -12.11
C ALA A 126 -16.85 -0.09 -11.85
N ILE A 127 -17.81 -0.57 -11.05
CA ILE A 127 -19.00 0.21 -10.67
C ILE A 127 -18.59 1.45 -9.88
N ALA A 128 -17.67 1.32 -8.91
CA ALA A 128 -17.21 2.47 -8.12
C ALA A 128 -16.51 3.53 -8.99
N ILE A 129 -15.65 3.11 -9.91
CA ILE A 129 -14.97 4.00 -10.87
C ILE A 129 -15.99 4.67 -11.80
N LEU A 130 -16.96 3.92 -12.31
CA LEU A 130 -18.01 4.42 -13.19
C LEU A 130 -18.90 5.45 -12.50
N ILE A 131 -19.38 5.16 -11.27
CA ILE A 131 -20.18 6.11 -10.51
C ILE A 131 -19.41 7.41 -10.31
N ARG A 132 -18.12 7.31 -9.95
CA ARG A 132 -17.30 8.50 -9.73
C ARG A 132 -17.08 9.31 -11.01
N PHE A 133 -16.88 8.64 -12.14
CA PHE A 133 -16.81 9.28 -13.44
C PHE A 133 -18.13 9.99 -13.81
N ILE A 134 -19.27 9.34 -13.57
CA ILE A 134 -20.59 9.93 -13.80
C ILE A 134 -20.81 11.16 -12.91
N MET A 135 -20.47 11.09 -11.62
CA MET A 135 -20.58 12.23 -10.70
C MET A 135 -19.78 13.44 -11.21
N TYR A 136 -18.58 13.21 -11.73
CA TYR A 136 -17.78 14.27 -12.35
C TYR A 136 -18.49 14.92 -13.55
N LEU A 137 -19.14 14.14 -14.42
CA LEU A 137 -19.87 14.68 -15.58
C LEU A 137 -21.03 15.60 -15.18
N PHE A 138 -21.66 15.35 -14.03
CA PHE A 138 -22.79 16.14 -13.54
C PHE A 138 -22.37 17.30 -12.63
N ASP A 139 -21.23 17.19 -11.95
CA ASP A 139 -20.71 18.22 -11.06
C ASP A 139 -19.18 18.29 -11.10
N ASN A 140 -18.69 19.22 -11.94
CA ASN A 140 -17.26 19.51 -12.14
C ASN A 140 -16.54 19.94 -10.86
N THR A 141 -17.26 20.29 -9.78
CA THR A 141 -16.64 20.69 -8.50
C THR A 141 -16.27 19.50 -7.62
N THR A 142 -16.79 18.30 -7.88
CA THR A 142 -16.63 17.13 -6.99
C THR A 142 -15.22 16.54 -6.88
N LEU A 143 -14.22 17.05 -7.60
CA LEU A 143 -12.84 16.52 -7.64
C LEU A 143 -11.86 17.14 -6.62
N GLU A 144 -12.34 17.73 -5.53
CA GLU A 144 -11.52 18.49 -4.57
C GLU A 144 -10.38 17.68 -3.91
N SER A 145 -10.43 16.35 -3.87
CA SER A 145 -9.38 15.49 -3.30
C SER A 145 -8.21 15.25 -4.26
N LYS A 146 -7.53 16.33 -4.67
CA LYS A 146 -6.52 16.40 -5.76
C LYS A 146 -5.53 15.23 -5.83
N ASN A 147 -5.07 14.70 -4.70
CA ASN A 147 -4.11 13.59 -4.69
C ASN A 147 -4.68 12.27 -4.14
N THR A 148 -5.69 12.29 -3.28
CA THR A 148 -6.18 11.08 -2.60
C THR A 148 -6.98 10.19 -3.55
N LEU A 149 -7.95 10.75 -4.29
CA LEU A 149 -8.75 9.98 -5.24
C LEU A 149 -7.89 9.33 -6.35
N PRO A 150 -6.96 10.04 -7.00
CA PRO A 150 -6.08 9.45 -8.01
C PRO A 150 -5.24 8.27 -7.48
N GLY A 151 -4.71 8.39 -6.26
CA GLY A 151 -4.01 7.29 -5.61
C GLY A 151 -4.91 6.08 -5.40
N ILE A 152 -6.14 6.31 -4.90
CA ILE A 152 -7.11 5.22 -4.72
C ILE A 152 -7.43 4.55 -6.06
N LEU A 153 -7.66 5.31 -7.14
CA LEU A 153 -7.92 4.74 -8.47
C LEU A 153 -6.79 3.83 -8.96
N VAL A 154 -5.52 4.27 -8.80
CA VAL A 154 -4.35 3.47 -9.18
C VAL A 154 -4.32 2.13 -8.44
N PHE A 155 -4.49 2.14 -7.12
CA PHE A 155 -4.37 0.91 -6.33
C PHE A 155 -5.63 0.04 -6.36
N VAL A 156 -6.81 0.60 -6.61
CA VAL A 156 -8.02 -0.18 -6.92
C VAL A 156 -7.82 -0.98 -8.19
N ILE A 157 -7.34 -0.33 -9.26
CA ILE A 157 -7.02 -1.02 -10.52
C ILE A 157 -5.94 -2.07 -10.29
N ALA A 158 -4.89 -1.73 -9.56
CA ALA A 158 -3.84 -2.69 -9.24
C ALA A 158 -4.41 -3.92 -8.54
N TYR A 159 -5.32 -3.75 -7.58
CA TYR A 159 -5.93 -4.88 -6.89
C TYR A 159 -6.85 -5.72 -7.77
N MET A 160 -7.60 -5.09 -8.69
CA MET A 160 -8.40 -5.80 -9.69
C MET A 160 -7.51 -6.65 -10.61
N VAL A 161 -6.38 -6.11 -11.08
CA VAL A 161 -5.39 -6.83 -11.91
C VAL A 161 -4.72 -7.95 -11.14
N PHE A 162 -4.33 -7.71 -9.88
CA PHE A 162 -3.77 -8.74 -8.99
C PHE A 162 -4.73 -9.91 -8.83
N CYS A 163 -6.02 -9.65 -8.54
CA CYS A 163 -7.02 -10.70 -8.41
C CYS A 163 -7.22 -11.47 -9.72
N HIS A 164 -7.13 -10.80 -10.87
CA HIS A 164 -7.20 -11.46 -12.17
C HIS A 164 -6.01 -12.42 -12.39
N PHE A 165 -4.77 -11.98 -12.16
CA PHE A 165 -3.59 -12.85 -12.30
C PHE A 165 -3.63 -14.04 -11.36
N ARG A 166 -4.01 -13.81 -10.10
CA ARG A 166 -4.13 -14.89 -9.12
C ARG A 166 -5.18 -15.93 -9.53
N ASP A 167 -6.34 -15.48 -10.02
CA ASP A 167 -7.41 -16.38 -10.47
C ASP A 167 -7.00 -17.20 -11.72
N CYS A 168 -6.31 -16.57 -12.67
CA CYS A 168 -5.74 -17.25 -13.84
C CYS A 168 -4.74 -18.34 -13.45
N GLU A 169 -3.88 -18.08 -12.45
CA GLU A 169 -2.88 -19.03 -11.95
C GLU A 169 -3.52 -20.20 -11.16
N GLU A 170 -4.66 -19.96 -10.50
CA GLU A 170 -5.36 -20.98 -9.70
C GLU A 170 -6.23 -21.92 -10.54
N HIS A 171 -7.03 -21.39 -11.45
CA HIS A 171 -8.08 -22.15 -12.16
C HIS A 171 -7.72 -22.51 -13.62
N GLY A 172 -6.61 -21.98 -14.15
CA GLY A 172 -6.29 -22.11 -15.56
C GLY A 172 -7.21 -21.26 -16.46
N VAL A 173 -6.83 -21.12 -17.73
CA VAL A 173 -7.44 -20.14 -18.65
C VAL A 173 -8.66 -20.75 -19.38
N GLY A 174 -9.84 -20.69 -18.78
CA GLY A 174 -11.12 -20.91 -19.47
C GLY A 174 -11.55 -19.68 -20.29
N LEU A 175 -11.30 -19.67 -21.61
CA LEU A 175 -11.36 -18.47 -22.48
C LEU A 175 -12.61 -17.57 -22.37
N GLY A 176 -13.79 -18.12 -22.06
CA GLY A 176 -15.06 -17.36 -22.11
C GLY A 176 -15.21 -16.32 -21.00
N HIS A 177 -15.07 -16.73 -19.73
CA HIS A 177 -15.30 -15.85 -18.58
C HIS A 177 -14.21 -14.77 -18.42
N TYR A 178 -12.99 -15.04 -18.88
CA TYR A 178 -11.89 -14.06 -18.78
C TYR A 178 -12.03 -12.89 -19.77
N ARG A 179 -12.66 -13.09 -20.94
CA ARG A 179 -12.83 -12.01 -21.94
C ARG A 179 -13.64 -10.84 -21.38
N ILE A 180 -14.77 -11.14 -20.73
CA ILE A 180 -15.62 -10.11 -20.11
C ILE A 180 -14.84 -9.38 -19.01
N ARG A 181 -14.12 -10.11 -18.16
CA ARG A 181 -13.32 -9.50 -17.08
C ARG A 181 -12.21 -8.60 -17.63
N ILE A 182 -11.51 -9.03 -18.68
CA ILE A 182 -10.47 -8.24 -19.34
C ILE A 182 -11.08 -6.95 -19.93
N ALA A 183 -12.22 -7.04 -20.60
CA ALA A 183 -12.91 -5.85 -21.12
C ALA A 183 -13.27 -4.88 -19.99
N VAL A 184 -13.84 -5.37 -18.88
CA VAL A 184 -14.15 -4.55 -17.69
C VAL A 184 -12.90 -3.89 -17.12
N LEU A 185 -11.78 -4.62 -17.01
CA LEU A 185 -10.50 -4.08 -16.56
C LEU A 185 -9.98 -2.98 -17.48
N LEU A 186 -9.99 -3.20 -18.80
CA LEU A 186 -9.50 -2.22 -19.77
C LEU A 186 -10.33 -0.93 -19.74
N VAL A 187 -11.66 -1.04 -19.69
CA VAL A 187 -12.54 0.13 -19.54
C VAL A 187 -12.26 0.86 -18.22
N SER A 188 -12.10 0.13 -17.12
CA SER A 188 -11.79 0.73 -15.81
C SER A 188 -10.44 1.46 -15.81
N ILE A 189 -9.43 0.90 -16.49
CA ILE A 189 -8.10 1.53 -16.66
C ILE A 189 -8.23 2.83 -17.44
N ILE A 190 -8.95 2.82 -18.56
CA ILE A 190 -9.16 4.01 -19.40
C ILE A 190 -9.86 5.11 -18.59
N LEU A 191 -10.96 4.78 -17.89
CA LEU A 191 -11.69 5.74 -17.06
C LEU A 191 -10.81 6.31 -15.94
N ALA A 192 -10.02 5.49 -15.28
CA ALA A 192 -9.12 5.98 -14.24
C ALA A 192 -8.01 6.89 -14.79
N ILE A 193 -7.42 6.57 -15.95
CA ILE A 193 -6.41 7.45 -16.58
C ILE A 193 -7.02 8.82 -16.87
N ILE A 194 -8.24 8.87 -17.42
CA ILE A 194 -8.96 10.12 -17.66
C ILE A 194 -9.15 10.89 -16.35
N MET A 195 -9.65 10.23 -15.31
CA MET A 195 -9.88 10.86 -14.00
C MET A 195 -8.58 11.36 -13.33
N ILE A 196 -7.50 10.59 -13.43
CA ILE A 196 -6.19 10.98 -12.90
C ILE A 196 -5.64 12.19 -13.67
N ASP A 197 -5.82 12.28 -14.99
CA ASP A 197 -5.41 13.46 -15.74
C ASP A 197 -6.25 14.70 -15.37
N ILE A 198 -7.56 14.55 -15.22
CA ILE A 198 -8.46 15.65 -14.82
C ILE A 198 -8.05 16.23 -13.45
N THR A 199 -7.72 15.36 -12.50
CA THR A 199 -7.26 15.78 -11.16
C THR A 199 -5.84 16.36 -11.14
N LYS A 200 -5.10 16.26 -12.26
CA LYS A 200 -3.72 16.74 -12.43
C LYS A 200 -2.73 16.19 -11.37
N SER A 201 -2.99 14.98 -10.87
CA SER A 201 -2.11 14.30 -9.91
C SER A 201 -0.92 13.65 -10.60
N ARG A 202 0.20 14.38 -10.67
CA ARG A 202 1.46 13.90 -11.27
C ARG A 202 1.98 12.65 -10.57
N THR A 203 1.90 12.60 -9.25
CA THR A 203 2.38 11.46 -8.45
C THR A 203 1.64 10.18 -8.82
N ALA A 204 0.31 10.21 -8.95
CA ALA A 204 -0.48 9.04 -9.31
C ALA A 204 -0.15 8.52 -10.73
N LEU A 205 -0.01 9.42 -11.72
CA LEU A 205 0.40 9.04 -13.08
C LEU A 205 1.78 8.41 -13.11
N ILE A 206 2.76 9.02 -12.43
CA ILE A 206 4.13 8.51 -12.38
C ILE A 206 4.15 7.13 -11.73
N VAL A 207 3.44 6.95 -10.61
CA VAL A 207 3.36 5.65 -9.92
C VAL A 207 2.68 4.60 -10.79
N PHE A 208 1.58 4.94 -11.47
CA PHE A 208 0.93 4.03 -12.41
C PHE A 208 1.88 3.61 -13.53
N ALA A 209 2.59 4.56 -14.15
CA ALA A 209 3.57 4.27 -15.19
C ALA A 209 4.72 3.38 -14.68
N ILE A 210 5.26 3.66 -13.48
CA ILE A 210 6.30 2.84 -12.86
C ILE A 210 5.81 1.42 -12.63
N ILE A 211 4.59 1.22 -12.12
CA ILE A 211 4.02 -0.12 -11.91
C ILE A 211 3.96 -0.88 -13.24
N VAL A 212 3.47 -0.26 -14.31
CA VAL A 212 3.37 -0.90 -15.63
C VAL A 212 4.75 -1.23 -16.19
N ILE A 213 5.66 -0.25 -16.25
CA ILE A 213 7.00 -0.42 -16.82
C ILE A 213 7.79 -1.48 -16.04
N LEU A 214 7.77 -1.41 -14.70
CA LEU A 214 8.47 -2.36 -13.86
C LEU A 214 7.88 -3.76 -13.97
N TYR A 215 6.55 -3.90 -14.00
CA TYR A 215 5.91 -5.20 -14.24
C TYR A 215 6.37 -5.80 -15.57
N LEU A 216 6.32 -5.03 -16.67
CA LEU A 216 6.77 -5.52 -17.98
C LEU A 216 8.24 -5.94 -17.95
N ALA A 217 9.12 -5.12 -17.35
CA ALA A 217 10.53 -5.45 -17.19
C ALA A 217 10.75 -6.75 -16.39
N LEU A 218 10.04 -6.93 -15.27
CA LEU A 218 10.12 -8.14 -14.45
C LEU A 218 9.55 -9.37 -15.18
N ALA A 219 8.43 -9.22 -15.89
CA ALA A 219 7.81 -10.30 -16.66
C ALA A 219 8.69 -10.77 -17.84
N MET A 220 9.45 -9.86 -18.44
CA MET A 220 10.40 -10.16 -19.52
C MET A 220 11.70 -10.78 -18.99
N THR A 221 12.28 -10.21 -17.93
CA THR A 221 13.58 -10.65 -17.40
C THR A 221 13.49 -11.86 -16.47
N LYS A 222 12.33 -12.07 -15.84
CA LYS A 222 12.02 -13.17 -14.91
C LYS A 222 13.13 -13.36 -13.85
N PRO A 223 13.43 -12.33 -13.05
CA PRO A 223 14.55 -12.36 -12.13
C PRO A 223 14.37 -13.42 -11.04
N SER A 224 15.47 -13.98 -10.55
CA SER A 224 15.45 -14.96 -9.47
C SER A 224 14.97 -14.35 -8.15
N SER A 225 14.55 -15.21 -7.21
CA SER A 225 14.16 -14.78 -5.85
C SER A 225 15.26 -13.97 -5.16
N LYS A 226 16.54 -14.32 -5.39
CA LYS A 226 17.68 -13.58 -4.84
C LYS A 226 17.76 -12.16 -5.41
N ALA A 227 17.61 -12.00 -6.73
CA ALA A 227 17.62 -10.71 -7.38
C ALA A 227 16.47 -9.81 -6.89
N LEU A 228 15.27 -10.36 -6.73
CA LEU A 228 14.13 -9.62 -6.15
C LEU A 228 14.39 -9.15 -4.72
N LYS A 229 15.05 -9.96 -3.88
CA LYS A 229 15.42 -9.54 -2.51
C LYS A 229 16.45 -8.42 -2.52
N ILE A 230 17.47 -8.49 -3.39
CA ILE A 230 18.47 -7.43 -3.55
C ILE A 230 17.80 -6.13 -4.01
N MET A 231 16.81 -6.23 -4.91
CA MET A 231 16.05 -5.08 -5.41
C MET A 231 15.37 -4.29 -4.28
N PHE A 232 14.87 -4.94 -3.23
CA PHE A 232 14.31 -4.25 -2.06
C PHE A 232 15.35 -3.39 -1.34
N PHE A 233 16.54 -3.95 -1.06
CA PHE A 233 17.61 -3.20 -0.40
C PHE A 233 18.10 -2.03 -1.26
N ALA A 234 18.21 -2.25 -2.58
CA ALA A 234 18.53 -1.16 -3.52
C ALA A 234 17.46 -0.06 -3.48
N LEU A 235 16.17 -0.43 -3.45
CA LEU A 235 15.06 0.52 -3.34
C LEU A 235 15.11 1.34 -2.05
N VAL A 236 15.41 0.70 -0.91
CA VAL A 236 15.56 1.40 0.38
C VAL A 236 16.73 2.39 0.34
N ILE A 237 17.88 1.99 -0.21
CA ILE A 237 19.03 2.89 -0.37
C ILE A 237 18.66 4.07 -1.28
N LEU A 238 18.04 3.80 -2.43
CA LEU A 238 17.60 4.83 -3.37
C LEU A 238 16.58 5.79 -2.76
N LEU A 239 15.73 5.33 -1.86
CA LEU A 239 14.78 6.18 -1.13
C LEU A 239 15.51 7.21 -0.28
N PHE A 240 16.50 6.79 0.53
CA PHE A 240 17.24 7.72 1.39
C PHE A 240 18.17 8.64 0.61
N VAL A 241 18.82 8.12 -0.43
CA VAL A 241 19.61 8.95 -1.36
C VAL A 241 18.69 9.98 -2.05
N GLY A 242 17.53 9.54 -2.54
CA GLY A 242 16.54 10.41 -3.17
C GLY A 242 16.02 11.48 -2.23
N LEU A 243 15.75 11.15 -0.97
CA LEU A 243 15.37 12.12 0.06
C LEU A 243 16.46 13.17 0.26
N TYR A 244 17.71 12.75 0.45
CA TYR A 244 18.84 13.67 0.61
C TYR A 244 19.04 14.58 -0.61
N VAL A 245 19.03 14.02 -1.81
CA VAL A 245 19.17 14.76 -3.07
C VAL A 245 18.02 15.75 -3.24
N TYR A 246 16.78 15.35 -2.94
CA TYR A 246 15.61 16.20 -3.12
C TYR A 246 15.57 17.36 -2.12
N VAL A 247 15.93 17.12 -0.85
CA VAL A 247 16.06 18.18 0.17
C VAL A 247 17.11 19.21 -0.24
N ASN A 248 18.22 18.75 -0.81
CA ASN A 248 19.34 19.59 -1.21
C ASN A 248 19.30 19.99 -2.70
N ALA A 249 18.16 19.80 -3.39
CA ALA A 249 18.09 19.91 -4.85
C ALA A 249 18.65 21.25 -5.36
N LYS A 250 18.32 22.36 -4.68
CA LYS A 250 18.77 23.72 -5.04
C LYS A 250 20.27 23.96 -4.91
N ASN A 251 20.99 23.12 -4.17
CA ASN A 251 22.44 23.23 -3.99
C ASN A 251 23.22 22.59 -5.15
N PHE A 252 22.54 21.86 -6.04
CA PHE A 252 23.20 21.21 -7.18
C PHE A 252 23.13 22.08 -8.43
N GLY A 253 24.23 22.15 -9.19
CA GLY A 253 24.32 22.98 -10.40
C GLY A 253 23.36 22.60 -11.54
N TRP A 254 22.72 21.44 -11.49
CA TRP A 254 21.70 21.03 -12.47
C TRP A 254 20.30 21.59 -12.17
N TYR A 255 20.06 22.12 -10.96
CA TYR A 255 18.71 22.49 -10.53
C TYR A 255 18.11 23.60 -11.39
N ASP A 256 18.82 24.71 -11.58
CA ASP A 256 18.30 25.85 -12.34
C ASP A 256 18.00 25.48 -13.78
N PHE A 257 18.84 24.63 -14.38
CA PHE A 257 18.61 24.08 -15.71
C PHE A 257 17.27 23.31 -15.76
N LEU A 258 17.09 22.29 -14.92
CA LEU A 258 15.87 21.48 -14.93
C LEU A 258 14.63 22.29 -14.51
N ASN A 259 14.77 23.20 -13.56
CA ASN A 259 13.67 24.04 -13.10
C ASN A 259 13.18 24.96 -14.23
N ASN A 260 14.09 25.57 -14.98
CA ASN A 260 13.74 26.40 -16.14
C ASN A 260 12.97 25.62 -17.21
N TYR A 261 13.35 24.36 -17.47
CA TYR A 261 12.57 23.48 -18.35
C TYR A 261 11.17 23.20 -17.79
N SER A 262 11.07 22.88 -16.49
CA SER A 262 9.78 22.61 -15.84
C SER A 262 8.85 23.82 -15.89
N VAL A 263 9.37 25.02 -15.63
CA VAL A 263 8.59 26.27 -15.68
C VAL A 263 8.11 26.54 -17.10
N ARG A 264 8.97 26.35 -18.11
CA ARG A 264 8.58 26.56 -19.53
C ARG A 264 7.54 25.57 -20.03
N LEU A 265 7.70 24.28 -19.71
CA LEU A 265 6.80 23.22 -20.21
C LEU A 265 5.51 23.09 -19.41
N PHE A 266 5.58 23.30 -18.09
CA PHE A 266 4.47 22.99 -17.18
C PHE A 266 3.98 24.17 -16.36
N GLY A 267 4.58 25.35 -16.50
CA GLY A 267 4.23 26.55 -15.73
C GLY A 267 4.50 26.45 -14.23
N LYS A 268 5.31 25.48 -13.79
CA LYS A 268 5.58 25.20 -12.37
C LYS A 268 7.03 24.81 -12.15
N ASN A 269 7.56 25.13 -10.97
CA ASN A 269 8.86 24.65 -10.54
C ASN A 269 8.91 23.11 -10.50
N ILE A 270 10.11 22.56 -10.65
CA ILE A 270 10.35 21.11 -10.58
C ILE A 270 10.16 20.59 -9.15
N ASP A 271 10.51 21.42 -8.16
CA ASP A 271 10.22 21.19 -6.77
C ASP A 271 8.94 21.91 -6.32
N SER A 272 8.44 21.45 -5.19
CA SER A 272 7.31 22.07 -4.49
C SER A 272 7.82 22.79 -3.24
N SER A 273 6.95 23.12 -2.28
CA SER A 273 7.38 23.57 -0.96
C SER A 273 7.99 22.44 -0.09
N ARG A 274 8.00 21.19 -0.60
CA ARG A 274 8.39 19.99 0.16
C ARG A 274 9.87 19.93 0.54
N PRO A 275 10.85 20.30 -0.31
CA PRO A 275 12.25 20.30 0.12
C PRO A 275 12.51 21.18 1.34
N ALA A 276 11.93 22.39 1.36
CA ALA A 276 12.05 23.30 2.50
C ALA A 276 11.37 22.73 3.76
N LEU A 277 10.14 22.21 3.61
CA LEU A 277 9.43 21.52 4.69
C LEU A 277 10.23 20.33 5.25
N TRP A 278 10.84 19.54 4.38
CA TRP A 278 11.61 18.36 4.78
C TRP A 278 12.95 18.73 5.40
N ALA A 279 13.59 19.81 4.95
CA ALA A 279 14.79 20.36 5.59
C ALA A 279 14.49 20.80 7.03
N GLU A 280 13.39 21.56 7.24
CA GLU A 280 12.96 21.99 8.57
C GLU A 280 12.58 20.81 9.47
N ALA A 281 11.90 19.81 8.91
CA ALA A 281 11.58 18.57 9.61
C ALA A 281 12.85 17.83 10.08
N LEU A 282 13.87 17.73 9.22
CA LEU A 282 15.13 17.07 9.55
C LEU A 282 15.95 17.88 10.56
N SER A 283 15.98 19.21 10.47
CA SER A 283 16.68 20.04 11.45
C SER A 283 15.99 20.02 12.82
N SER A 284 14.68 19.75 12.88
CA SER A 284 13.99 19.58 14.16
C SER A 284 14.39 18.32 14.93
N LEU A 285 15.10 17.37 14.29
CA LEU A 285 15.46 16.07 14.87
C LEU A 285 16.78 16.04 15.65
N ASP A 286 17.54 17.14 15.70
CA ASP A 286 18.91 17.22 16.26
C ASP A 286 19.20 16.25 17.42
N SER A 287 18.67 16.52 18.62
CA SER A 287 18.88 15.69 19.81
C SER A 287 17.89 14.53 19.95
N HIS A 288 16.96 14.38 19.00
CA HIS A 288 15.83 13.45 19.08
C HIS A 288 15.86 12.38 17.98
N PHE A 289 16.98 12.23 17.25
CA PHE A 289 17.07 11.32 16.10
C PHE A 289 16.71 9.85 16.41
N ILE A 290 16.97 9.38 17.64
CA ILE A 290 16.76 7.98 18.01
C ILE A 290 15.26 7.66 18.18
N LEU A 291 14.53 8.45 18.96
CA LEU A 291 13.13 8.20 19.35
C LEU A 291 12.12 9.16 18.69
N GLY A 292 12.61 10.17 17.97
CA GLY A 292 11.79 11.21 17.37
C GLY A 292 11.28 12.22 18.40
N LEU A 293 10.47 13.14 17.90
CA LEU A 293 9.78 14.19 18.68
C LEU A 293 8.48 13.69 19.32
N GLY A 294 8.07 12.45 19.00
CA GLY A 294 6.87 11.82 19.51
C GLY A 294 5.76 11.67 18.47
N THR A 295 4.90 10.67 18.71
CA THR A 295 3.83 10.28 17.81
C THR A 295 2.82 11.41 17.67
N GLY A 296 2.49 11.74 16.43
CA GLY A 296 1.59 12.84 16.10
C GLY A 296 2.26 14.20 15.94
N ALA A 297 3.57 14.32 16.20
CA ALA A 297 4.33 15.53 15.87
C ALA A 297 4.02 15.97 14.42
N GLN A 298 3.73 17.25 14.26
CA GLN A 298 3.43 17.90 12.98
C GLN A 298 4.56 18.87 12.63
N PRO A 299 4.67 19.29 11.35
CA PRO A 299 5.54 20.39 10.98
C PRO A 299 5.28 21.63 11.84
N GLY A 300 6.37 22.28 12.29
CA GLY A 300 6.34 23.54 13.03
C GLY A 300 6.52 24.75 12.12
N GLY A 301 6.83 25.90 12.74
CA GLY A 301 7.32 27.09 12.05
C GLY A 301 6.45 27.56 10.89
N SER A 302 7.07 27.79 9.74
CA SER A 302 6.39 28.28 8.52
C SER A 302 5.46 27.27 7.87
N PHE A 303 5.49 26.01 8.34
CA PHE A 303 4.64 24.93 7.83
C PHE A 303 3.65 24.40 8.87
N ALA A 304 3.42 25.13 9.97
CA ALA A 304 2.46 24.76 10.99
C ALA A 304 1.10 24.36 10.40
N GLY A 305 0.56 23.22 10.84
CA GLY A 305 -0.70 22.67 10.37
C GLY A 305 -0.67 21.94 9.01
N LYS A 306 0.51 21.78 8.39
CA LYS A 306 0.68 20.97 7.16
C LYS A 306 1.02 19.51 7.48
N SER A 307 0.94 18.63 6.50
CA SER A 307 1.46 17.25 6.60
C SER A 307 2.88 17.19 6.02
N PHE A 308 3.73 16.29 6.52
CA PHE A 308 5.04 16.00 5.91
C PHE A 308 4.92 15.46 4.47
N HIS A 309 3.78 14.88 4.09
CA HIS A 309 3.57 14.25 2.79
C HIS A 309 4.68 13.28 2.38
N ASN A 310 5.19 12.51 3.35
CA ASN A 310 6.15 11.44 3.17
C ASN A 310 6.07 10.55 4.41
N THR A 311 5.59 9.32 4.25
CA THR A 311 5.42 8.37 5.37
C THR A 311 6.74 8.11 6.09
N PHE A 312 7.85 7.97 5.36
CA PHE A 312 9.15 7.63 5.93
C PHE A 312 9.74 8.78 6.73
N LEU A 313 9.67 10.01 6.20
CA LEU A 313 10.08 11.20 6.94
C LEU A 313 9.18 11.44 8.15
N GLN A 314 7.86 11.29 8.00
CA GLN A 314 6.94 11.44 9.13
C GLN A 314 7.26 10.44 10.24
N LEU A 315 7.54 9.18 9.89
CA LEU A 315 7.89 8.16 10.87
C LEU A 315 9.24 8.44 11.53
N LEU A 316 10.23 8.94 10.77
CA LEU A 316 11.51 9.38 11.31
C LEU A 316 11.32 10.54 12.32
N VAL A 317 10.52 11.55 11.97
CA VAL A 317 10.27 12.69 12.85
C VAL A 317 9.50 12.28 14.11
N GLN A 318 8.50 11.42 13.97
CA GLN A 318 7.61 11.05 15.08
C GLN A 318 8.20 9.97 15.99
N ASN A 319 8.92 9.00 15.43
CA ASN A 319 9.35 7.79 16.14
C ASN A 319 10.85 7.51 16.01
N GLY A 320 11.60 8.43 15.40
CA GLY A 320 13.04 8.34 15.23
C GLY A 320 13.45 7.20 14.31
N ILE A 321 14.76 6.95 14.28
CA ILE A 321 15.33 5.87 13.48
C ILE A 321 14.84 4.50 13.94
N VAL A 322 14.47 4.34 15.22
CA VAL A 322 13.97 3.07 15.76
C VAL A 322 12.63 2.71 15.12
N GLY A 323 11.66 3.62 15.11
CA GLY A 323 10.37 3.40 14.45
C GLY A 323 10.53 3.15 12.95
N LEU A 324 11.37 3.94 12.29
CA LEU A 324 11.64 3.80 10.86
C LEU A 324 12.24 2.45 10.49
N VAL A 325 13.25 1.98 11.24
CA VAL A 325 13.90 0.69 10.98
C VAL A 325 12.92 -0.47 11.18
N VAL A 326 12.10 -0.45 12.24
CA VAL A 326 11.08 -1.49 12.46
C VAL A 326 10.07 -1.54 11.32
N PHE A 327 9.64 -0.37 10.82
CA PHE A 327 8.71 -0.30 9.71
C PHE A 327 9.34 -0.79 8.39
N VAL A 328 10.54 -0.32 8.03
CA VAL A 328 11.25 -0.76 6.83
C VAL A 328 11.56 -2.27 6.89
N ALA A 329 11.93 -2.79 8.07
CA ALA A 329 12.14 -4.22 8.29
C ALA A 329 10.84 -5.03 8.08
N THR A 330 9.70 -4.50 8.53
CA THR A 330 8.38 -5.11 8.28
C THR A 330 8.08 -5.17 6.78
N LEU A 331 8.29 -4.08 6.03
CA LEU A 331 8.11 -4.06 4.59
C LEU A 331 9.06 -5.05 3.89
N GLY A 332 10.32 -5.12 4.32
CA GLY A 332 11.31 -6.06 3.81
C GLY A 332 10.95 -7.52 4.08
N PHE A 333 10.40 -7.81 5.25
CA PHE A 333 9.91 -9.14 5.58
C PHE A 333 8.79 -9.57 4.62
N LEU A 334 7.78 -8.73 4.39
CA LEU A 334 6.68 -9.01 3.46
C LEU A 334 7.17 -9.14 2.02
N TRP A 335 8.08 -8.26 1.59
CA TRP A 335 8.72 -8.35 0.28
C TRP A 335 9.44 -9.68 0.07
N ILE A 336 10.17 -10.15 1.08
CA ILE A 336 10.85 -11.44 1.04
C ILE A 336 9.83 -12.58 0.92
N GLN A 337 8.67 -12.52 1.59
CA GLN A 337 7.61 -13.52 1.43
C GLN A 337 7.10 -13.57 0.00
N ILE A 338 6.77 -12.41 -0.60
CA ILE A 338 6.31 -12.29 -1.99
C ILE A 338 7.37 -12.86 -2.95
N SER A 339 8.64 -12.55 -2.70
CA SER A 339 9.78 -12.95 -3.54
C SER A 339 10.07 -14.45 -3.51
N LYS A 340 9.49 -15.24 -2.60
CA LYS A 340 9.68 -16.71 -2.58
C LYS A 340 9.10 -17.38 -3.83
N ASN A 341 8.08 -16.78 -4.44
CA ASN A 341 7.39 -17.31 -5.61
C ASN A 341 7.82 -16.62 -6.91
N ALA A 342 9.12 -16.35 -7.09
CA ALA A 342 9.72 -15.59 -8.22
C ALA A 342 9.62 -16.26 -9.61
N CYS A 343 8.42 -16.71 -9.97
CA CYS A 343 8.11 -17.43 -11.21
C CYS A 343 6.69 -17.16 -11.72
N SER A 344 5.84 -16.51 -10.92
CA SER A 344 4.44 -16.26 -11.27
C SER A 344 4.23 -14.80 -11.69
N GLN A 345 3.25 -14.58 -12.57
CA GLN A 345 2.88 -13.23 -13.01
C GLN A 345 2.32 -12.43 -11.84
N THR A 346 1.58 -13.10 -10.95
CA THR A 346 1.11 -12.51 -9.69
C THR A 346 2.29 -11.97 -8.88
N THR A 347 3.37 -12.73 -8.69
CA THR A 347 4.54 -12.25 -7.94
C THR A 347 5.21 -11.04 -8.59
N PHE A 348 5.47 -11.07 -9.90
CA PHE A 348 6.11 -9.92 -10.57
C PHE A 348 5.23 -8.67 -10.52
N PHE A 349 3.93 -8.83 -10.72
CA PHE A 349 2.99 -7.72 -10.60
C PHE A 349 2.90 -7.19 -9.16
N SER A 350 2.85 -8.06 -8.16
CA SER A 350 2.86 -7.67 -6.75
C SER A 350 4.11 -6.90 -6.35
N ILE A 351 5.29 -7.31 -6.84
CA ILE A 351 6.54 -6.59 -6.60
C ILE A 351 6.53 -5.21 -7.26
N ALA A 352 6.02 -5.11 -8.50
CA ALA A 352 5.88 -3.84 -9.19
C ALA A 352 4.93 -2.88 -8.44
N VAL A 353 3.77 -3.39 -7.99
CA VAL A 353 2.80 -2.63 -7.19
C VAL A 353 3.40 -2.23 -5.84
N PHE A 354 4.08 -3.13 -5.13
CA PHE A 354 4.71 -2.81 -3.85
C PHE A 354 5.79 -1.72 -4.01
N THR A 355 6.56 -1.76 -5.10
CA THR A 355 7.49 -0.67 -5.46
C THR A 355 6.74 0.65 -5.68
N GLY A 356 5.62 0.62 -6.42
CA GLY A 356 4.74 1.77 -6.62
C GLY A 356 4.20 2.35 -5.30
N ILE A 357 3.78 1.50 -4.36
CA ILE A 357 3.32 1.91 -3.01
C ILE A 357 4.44 2.62 -2.25
N ILE A 358 5.66 2.06 -2.25
CA ILE A 358 6.81 2.68 -1.57
C ILE A 358 7.10 4.07 -2.17
N ILE A 359 7.15 4.18 -3.49
CA ILE A 359 7.41 5.46 -4.18
C ILE A 359 6.27 6.46 -3.92
N TYR A 360 5.01 6.02 -3.94
CA TYR A 360 3.87 6.87 -3.62
C TYR A 360 3.98 7.44 -2.20
N ASN A 361 4.42 6.61 -1.24
CA ASN A 361 4.63 6.99 0.16
C ASN A 361 5.87 7.87 0.40
N CYS A 362 6.73 8.08 -0.59
CA CYS A 362 7.72 9.16 -0.55
C CYS A 362 7.08 10.55 -0.74
N PHE A 363 5.86 10.61 -1.29
CA PHE A 363 5.16 11.86 -1.59
C PHE A 363 3.76 11.94 -0.95
N GLU A 364 3.34 10.95 -0.20
CA GLU A 364 2.10 10.98 0.56
C GLU A 364 2.28 10.22 1.87
N CYS A 365 1.45 10.54 2.86
CA CYS A 365 1.35 9.77 4.08
C CYS A 365 0.09 8.90 3.97
N THR A 366 0.24 7.60 3.69
CA THR A 366 -0.91 6.70 3.49
C THR A 366 -0.80 5.42 4.31
N LEU A 367 0.38 4.78 4.34
CA LEU A 367 0.55 3.45 4.95
C LEU A 367 0.22 3.41 6.44
N LEU A 368 0.51 4.47 7.20
CA LEU A 368 0.34 4.46 8.67
C LEU A 368 -0.60 5.54 9.19
N CYS A 369 -0.93 6.55 8.37
CA CYS A 369 -1.60 7.76 8.83
C CYS A 369 -2.19 8.58 7.68
N ASN A 370 -2.92 9.65 8.03
CA ASN A 370 -3.49 10.67 7.16
C ASN A 370 -4.60 10.14 6.22
N LYS A 371 -4.26 9.32 5.22
CA LYS A 371 -5.19 8.85 4.17
C LYS A 371 -5.54 7.38 4.34
N LEU A 372 -6.31 7.06 5.38
CA LEU A 372 -6.54 5.68 5.81
C LEU A 372 -7.16 4.79 4.73
N ALA A 373 -8.18 5.27 4.03
CA ALA A 373 -8.82 4.49 2.96
C ALA A 373 -7.80 3.96 1.94
N LEU A 374 -6.92 4.86 1.51
CA LEU A 374 -5.84 4.56 0.58
C LEU A 374 -4.82 3.59 1.20
N GLY A 375 -4.41 3.85 2.44
CA GLY A 375 -3.53 2.96 3.20
C GLY A 375 -4.07 1.53 3.34
N PHE A 376 -5.36 1.34 3.63
CA PHE A 376 -5.96 0.00 3.73
C PHE A 376 -5.98 -0.74 2.38
N ILE A 377 -6.17 -0.02 1.26
CA ILE A 377 -6.08 -0.62 -0.08
C ILE A 377 -4.63 -1.02 -0.40
N GLU A 378 -3.66 -0.20 -0.04
CA GLU A 378 -2.23 -0.52 -0.16
C GLU A 378 -1.86 -1.75 0.68
N TRP A 379 -2.29 -1.80 1.95
CA TRP A 379 -2.07 -2.95 2.83
C TRP A 379 -2.78 -4.21 2.34
N LEU A 380 -3.97 -4.09 1.77
CA LEU A 380 -4.69 -5.21 1.17
C LEU A 380 -3.87 -5.86 0.06
N LEU A 381 -3.29 -5.04 -0.83
CA LEU A 381 -2.41 -5.49 -1.91
C LEU A 381 -1.17 -6.20 -1.36
N ILE A 382 -0.45 -5.57 -0.42
CA ILE A 382 0.77 -6.13 0.16
C ILE A 382 0.49 -7.45 0.88
N ALA A 383 -0.56 -7.47 1.70
CA ALA A 383 -0.92 -8.62 2.53
C ALA A 383 -1.41 -9.79 1.67
N SER A 384 -2.27 -9.53 0.67
CA SER A 384 -2.76 -10.56 -0.26
C SER A 384 -1.64 -11.16 -1.10
N ALA A 385 -0.65 -10.34 -1.48
CA ALA A 385 0.54 -10.80 -2.21
C ALA A 385 1.49 -11.63 -1.33
N SER A 386 1.55 -11.31 -0.03
CA SER A 386 2.43 -11.97 0.93
C SER A 386 1.97 -13.37 1.34
N TYR A 387 0.77 -13.77 0.92
CA TYR A 387 0.32 -15.14 1.06
C TYR A 387 1.28 -16.08 0.34
N SER A 388 2.03 -16.86 1.12
CA SER A 388 2.78 -18.00 0.62
C SER A 388 1.91 -19.22 0.88
N PRO A 389 1.45 -19.94 -0.16
CA PRO A 389 0.95 -21.29 0.02
C PRO A 389 2.14 -22.18 0.40
N THR A 390 2.64 -22.02 1.63
CA THR A 390 3.69 -22.82 2.22
C THR A 390 3.25 -24.30 2.16
N GLU A 391 4.06 -25.11 1.50
CA GLU A 391 4.03 -26.59 1.54
C GLU A 391 2.90 -27.37 0.83
N GLN A 392 1.92 -26.74 0.16
CA GLN A 392 0.75 -27.49 -0.33
C GLN A 392 0.68 -27.86 -1.82
N ARG A 393 1.72 -27.58 -2.61
CA ARG A 393 1.85 -28.22 -3.93
C ARG A 393 3.24 -28.83 -4.03
N GLU A 394 3.33 -30.14 -3.83
CA GLU A 394 4.19 -30.94 -4.70
C GLU A 394 3.74 -30.60 -6.13
N ARG A 395 4.35 -29.57 -6.74
CA ARG A 395 4.18 -29.33 -8.16
C ARG A 395 4.63 -30.63 -8.83
N PRO A 396 3.89 -31.19 -9.79
CA PRO A 396 4.36 -32.34 -10.54
C PRO A 396 5.77 -32.03 -11.04
N LYS A 397 6.71 -32.93 -10.71
CA LYS A 397 8.12 -32.87 -11.10
C LYS A 397 8.19 -32.69 -12.62
N GLY A 398 8.31 -31.46 -13.10
CA GLY A 398 8.23 -31.14 -14.52
C GLY A 398 8.32 -29.65 -14.86
N LEU A 399 7.88 -28.77 -13.96
CA LEU A 399 8.08 -27.32 -14.07
C LEU A 399 8.90 -26.79 -12.89
N ALA A 400 10.14 -27.28 -12.77
CA ALA A 400 11.11 -26.64 -11.90
C ALA A 400 11.58 -25.36 -12.59
N CYS A 401 11.20 -24.20 -12.03
CA CYS A 401 11.90 -22.96 -12.31
C CYS A 401 13.36 -23.17 -11.93
N ARG A 402 14.28 -22.99 -12.88
CA ARG A 402 15.71 -23.06 -12.62
C ARG A 402 16.05 -21.99 -11.57
N ASN A 403 16.56 -22.45 -10.42
CA ASN A 403 16.98 -21.62 -9.28
C ASN A 403 18.10 -20.64 -9.65
#